data_AF-A0A2H0WPW9-F1
#
_entry.id   AF-A0A2H0WPW9-F1
#
_cell.length_a   1.000
_cell.length_b   1.000
_cell.length_c   1.000
_cell.angle_alpha   90.00
_cell.angle_beta   90.00
_cell.angle_gamma   90.00
#
_symmetry.space_group_name_H-M   'P 1'
#
loop_
_entity.id
_entity.type
_entity.pdbx_description
1 polymer ?
#
loop_
_entity_poly.entity_id
_entity_poly.type
_entity_poly.pdbx_seq_one_letter_code
_entity_poly.pdbx_strand_id
1 'polypeptide(L)' 'MKEGDTQRPWSETLAMGLLGELNTNGSCNIRMLSEVYAKLESSSPYRSALKEAVKKSKLPNKDTLLQEKETG' A
#
# COMPACT_ATOMS: atom_id res chain seq x y z
N MET A 1 26.49 -17.75 -13.21
CA MET A 1 26.54 -17.15 -11.86
C MET A 1 25.24 -16.37 -11.67
N LYS A 2 24.57 -16.54 -10.53
CA LYS A 2 23.34 -15.82 -10.18
C LYS A 2 23.73 -14.41 -9.75
N GLU A 3 23.34 -13.40 -10.51
CA GLU A 3 23.23 -12.03 -9.99
C GLU A 3 21.80 -11.58 -10.27
N GLY A 4 20.89 -12.16 -9.48
CA GLY A 4 19.57 -11.61 -9.28
C GLY A 4 19.75 -10.34 -8.47
N ASP A 5 20.02 -9.23 -9.17
CA ASP A 5 19.80 -7.89 -8.65
C ASP A 5 18.30 -7.77 -8.39
N THR A 6 17.90 -8.29 -7.23
CA THR A 6 16.54 -8.29 -6.74
C THR A 6 16.31 -6.88 -6.20
N GLN A 7 16.38 -5.88 -7.09
CA GLN A 7 15.83 -4.57 -6.80
C GLN A 7 14.38 -4.82 -6.46
N ARG A 8 14.06 -4.73 -5.17
CA ARG A 8 12.66 -4.75 -4.74
C ARG A 8 11.93 -3.69 -5.57
N PRO A 9 10.77 -4.04 -6.15
CA PRO A 9 9.97 -3.09 -6.90
C PRO A 9 9.81 -1.83 -6.06
N TRP A 10 9.99 -0.66 -6.67
CA TRP A 10 9.86 0.64 -5.99
C TRP A 10 8.54 0.75 -5.21
N SER A 11 7.48 0.11 -5.72
CA SER A 11 6.17 -0.02 -5.07
C SER A 11 6.21 -0.77 -3.74
N GLU A 12 7.06 -1.80 -3.57
CA GLU A 12 7.17 -2.55 -2.32
C GLU A 12 7.91 -1.77 -1.23
N THR A 13 8.99 -1.09 -1.59
CA THR A 13 9.74 -0.23 -0.66
C THR A 13 8.86 0.91 -0.16
N LEU A 14 8.09 1.54 -1.05
CA LEU A 14 7.10 2.55 -0.66
C LEU A 14 5.95 1.96 0.17
N ALA A 15 5.45 0.78 -0.18
CA ALA A 15 4.41 0.13 0.60
C ALA A 15 4.86 -0.12 2.04
N MET A 16 6.09 -0.60 2.25
CA MET A 16 6.66 -0.77 3.59
C MET A 16 6.78 0.56 4.35
N GLY A 17 7.22 1.63 3.68
CA GLY A 17 7.27 2.97 4.28
C GLY A 17 5.89 3.46 4.73
N LEU A 18 4.90 3.37 3.83
CA LEU A 18 3.52 3.77 4.12
C LEU A 18 2.88 2.92 5.22
N LEU A 19 3.17 1.62 5.28
CA LEU A 19 2.76 0.74 6.38
C LEU A 19 3.33 1.22 7.72
N GLY A 20 4.60 1.61 7.75
CA GLY A 20 5.25 2.18 8.92
C GLY A 20 4.57 3.46 9.38
N GLU A 21 4.27 4.38 8.47
CA GLU A 21 3.55 5.63 8.76
C GLU A 21 2.13 5.36 9.27
N LEU A 22 1.37 4.48 8.61
CA LEU A 22 0.02 4.11 9.04
C LEU A 22 -0.01 3.48 10.43
N ASN A 23 0.96 2.62 10.75
CA ASN A 23 1.02 1.97 12.06
C ASN A 23 1.51 2.93 13.16
N THR A 24 2.44 3.84 12.85
CA THR A 24 3.06 4.74 13.84
C THR A 24 2.23 6.00 14.07
N ASN A 25 1.83 6.65 12.98
CA ASN A 25 1.15 7.94 13.01
C ASN A 25 -0.37 7.81 12.84
N GLY A 26 -0.86 6.65 12.38
CA GLY A 26 -2.26 6.48 12.00
C GLY A 26 -2.64 7.25 10.74
N SER A 27 -1.68 7.76 9.98
CA SER A 27 -1.87 8.51 8.74
C SER A 27 -0.65 8.34 7.84
N CYS A 28 -0.83 8.58 6.54
CA CYS A 28 0.23 8.58 5.56
C CYS A 28 -0.15 9.50 4.39
N ASN A 29 0.76 9.68 3.43
CA ASN A 29 0.46 10.42 2.21
C ASN A 29 -0.52 9.63 1.31
N ILE A 30 -1.75 10.12 1.19
CA ILE A 30 -2.83 9.48 0.43
C ILE A 30 -2.48 9.37 -1.07
N ARG A 31 -1.80 10.36 -1.65
CA ARG A 31 -1.41 10.34 -3.06
C ARG A 31 -0.41 9.22 -3.33
N MET A 32 0.61 9.09 -2.48
CA MET A 32 1.58 7.99 -2.56
C MET A 32 0.91 6.63 -2.35
N LEU A 33 -0.01 6.54 -1.38
CA LEU A 33 -0.77 5.32 -1.13
C LEU A 33 -1.58 4.88 -2.37
N SER A 34 -2.26 5.81 -3.03
CA SER A 34 -3.00 5.54 -4.27
C SER A 34 -2.07 5.08 -5.41
N GLU A 35 -0.93 5.75 -5.59
CA GLU A 35 0.07 5.35 -6.60
C GLU A 35 0.65 3.95 -6.33
N VAL A 36 0.85 3.60 -5.06
CA VAL A 36 1.30 2.26 -4.65
C VAL A 36 0.21 1.22 -4.91
N TYR A 37 -1.06 1.49 -4.57
CA TYR A 37 -2.17 0.59 -4.89
C TYR A 37 -2.33 0.35 -6.40
N ALA A 38 -2.14 1.38 -7.22
CA ALA A 38 -2.22 1.27 -8.68
C ALA A 38 -1.08 0.43 -9.28
N LYS A 39 0.09 0.39 -8.63
CA LYS A 39 1.28 -0.34 -9.10
C LYS A 39 1.43 -1.72 -8.49
N LEU A 40 0.87 -1.97 -7.31
CA LEU A 40 0.91 -3.29 -6.67
C LEU A 40 -0.09 -4.24 -7.33
N GLU A 41 0.38 -5.44 -7.65
CA GLU A 41 -0.51 -6.52 -8.09
C GLU A 41 -1.58 -6.80 -7.04
N SER A 42 -2.77 -7.20 -7.48
CA SER A 42 -3.91 -7.49 -6.59
C SER A 42 -3.63 -8.60 -5.59
N SER A 43 -2.79 -9.58 -5.96
CA SER A 43 -2.32 -10.68 -5.11
C SER A 43 -1.17 -10.30 -4.19
N SER A 44 -0.65 -9.07 -4.25
CA SER A 44 0.52 -8.66 -3.48
C SER A 44 0.22 -8.66 -1.98
N PRO A 45 1.08 -9.27 -1.14
CA PRO A 45 0.90 -9.26 0.31
C PRO A 45 0.95 -7.84 0.90
N TYR A 46 1.71 -6.93 0.27
CA TYR A 46 1.78 -5.54 0.68
C TYR A 46 0.45 -4.80 0.47
N ARG A 47 -0.31 -5.15 -0.56
CA ARG A 47 -1.64 -4.57 -0.82
C ARG A 47 -2.61 -4.95 0.29
N SER A 48 -2.63 -6.22 0.68
CA SER A 48 -3.44 -6.71 1.80
C SER A 48 -3.03 -6.07 3.13
N ALA A 49 -1.73 -5.96 3.39
CA ALA A 49 -1.22 -5.30 4.59
C ALA A 49 -1.61 -3.82 4.63
N LEU A 50 -1.48 -3.10 3.50
CA LEU A 50 -1.86 -1.69 3.40
C LEU A 50 -3.36 -1.52 3.62
N LYS A 51 -4.20 -2.42 3.10
CA LYS A 51 -5.66 -2.36 3.33
C LYS A 51 -5.99 -2.46 4.81
N GLU A 52 -5.39 -3.43 5.50
CA GLU A 52 -5.59 -3.61 6.94
C GLU A 52 -5.07 -2.42 7.75
N ALA A 53 -3.91 -1.86 7.38
CA ALA A 53 -3.37 -0.67 8.02
C ALA A 53 -4.26 0.56 7.79
N VAL A 54 -4.77 0.77 6.58
CA VAL A 54 -5.69 1.86 6.23
C VAL A 54 -7.01 1.74 6.99
N LYS A 55 -7.59 0.55 7.12
CA LYS A 55 -8.81 0.31 7.93
C LYS A 55 -8.65 0.80 9.38
N LYS A 56 -7.48 0.50 9.97
CA LYS A 56 -7.12 0.85 11.35
C LYS A 56 -6.60 2.29 11.51
N SER A 57 -6.28 2.96 10.40
CA SER A 57 -5.79 4.33 10.38
C SER A 57 -6.89 5.38 10.63
N LYS A 58 -6.45 6.61 10.87
CA LYS A 58 -7.26 7.83 11.01
C LYS A 58 -7.38 8.61 9.69
N LEU A 59 -7.06 7.99 8.55
CA LEU A 59 -7.13 8.66 7.27
C LEU A 59 -8.57 9.14 6.95
N PRO A 60 -8.76 10.41 6.57
CA PRO A 60 -10.03 10.85 6.00
C PRO A 60 -10.20 10.15 4.65
N ASN A 61 -11.35 9.52 4.41
CA ASN A 61 -11.68 8.76 3.19
C ASN A 61 -11.02 7.37 3.05
N LYS A 62 -10.70 6.71 4.16
CA LYS A 62 -10.23 5.31 4.14
C LYS A 62 -11.17 4.37 3.38
N ASP A 63 -12.48 4.56 3.47
CA ASP A 63 -13.46 3.74 2.74
C ASP A 63 -13.33 3.90 1.22
N THR A 64 -13.13 5.12 0.73
CA THR A 64 -12.88 5.38 -0.70
C THR A 64 -11.58 4.78 -1.19
N LEU A 65 -10.53 4.75 -0.35
CA LEU A 65 -9.25 4.12 -0.68
C LEU A 65 -9.31 2.59 -0.68
N LEU A 66 -10.23 2.02 0.10
CA LEU A 66 -10.44 0.58 0.20
C LEU A 66 -11.49 0.05 -0.77
N GLN A 67 -12.34 0.93 -1.31
CA GLN A 67 -13.21 0.65 -2.45
C GLN A 67 -12.36 0.43 -3.70
N GLU A 68 -11.74 -0.74 -3.79
CA GLU A 68 -11.57 -1.37 -5.09
C GLU A 68 -12.96 -1.40 -5.71
N LYS A 69 -13.12 -0.73 -6.85
CA LYS A 69 -14.34 -0.82 -7.63
C LYS A 69 -14.65 -2.31 -7.85
N GLU A 70 -15.61 -2.84 -7.10
CA GLU A 70 -16.37 -4.02 -7.49
C GLU A 70 -17.10 -3.62 -8.78
N THR A 71 -16.41 -3.75 -9.90
CA THR A 71 -17.01 -3.69 -11.24
C THR A 71 -16.48 -4.91 -11.97
N GLY A 72 -17.02 -6.06 -11.57
CA GLY A 72 -16.91 -7.35 -12.23
C GLY A 72 -18.28 -8.00 -12.19
#